data_AF-A0A520QC15-F1
#
_entry.id   AF-A0A520QC15-F1
#
_cell.length_a   1.000
_cell.length_b   1.000
_cell.length_c   1.000
_cell.angle_alpha   90.00
_cell.angle_beta   90.00
_cell.angle_gamma   90.00
#
_symmetry.space_group_name_H-M   'P 1'
#
loop_
_entity.id
_entity.type
_entity.pdbx_description
1 polymer ?
#
loop_
_entity_poly.entity_id
_entity_poly.type
_entity_poly.pdbx_seq_one_letter_code
_entity_poly.pdbx_strand_id
1 'polypeptide(L)'
;MTDRQKIFLSIIAIIVAAGFLVSYILSPSDSEDFPDGGTWSKCTSCQQMQVIDSEQRGVFYEENPNMVGRPMVCPKCKKGSLIDGLKCPIKGCFYTQAKQKSDGSPLCPVCNSDL
;
A
#
# COMPACT_ATOMS: atom_id res chain seq x y z
N MET A 1 12.69 -18.20 39.68
CA MET A 1 12.80 -17.01 38.81
C MET A 1 13.32 -15.87 39.66
N THR A 2 14.45 -15.28 39.30
CA THR A 2 15.04 -14.15 40.02
C THR A 2 14.50 -12.83 39.49
N ASP A 3 14.30 -11.84 40.36
CA ASP A 3 13.66 -10.53 40.05
C ASP A 3 14.20 -9.82 38.80
N ARG A 4 15.47 -10.05 38.45
CA ARG A 4 16.11 -9.50 37.25
C ARG A 4 15.50 -10.01 35.93
N GLN A 5 14.97 -11.23 35.89
CA GLN A 5 14.31 -11.78 34.68
C GLN A 5 12.91 -11.19 34.45
N LYS A 6 12.19 -10.80 35.52
CA LYS A 6 10.87 -10.15 35.40
C LYS A 6 10.97 -8.75 34.80
N ILE A 7 12.02 -8.00 35.17
CA ILE A 7 12.24 -6.63 34.67
C ILE A 7 12.53 -6.64 33.16
N PHE A 8 13.36 -7.57 32.68
CA PHE A 8 13.66 -7.69 31.25
C PHE A 8 12.44 -8.04 30.38
N LEU A 9 11.58 -8.95 30.85
CA LEU A 9 10.36 -9.34 30.13
C LEU A 9 9.36 -8.18 30.05
N SER A 10 9.27 -7.33 31.08
CA SER A 10 8.39 -6.17 31.09
C SER A 10 8.79 -5.09 30.08
N ILE A 11 10.10 -4.88 29.89
CA ILE A 11 10.60 -3.84 28.97
C ILE A 11 10.37 -4.25 27.50
N ILE A 12 10.56 -5.52 27.18
CA ILE A 12 10.33 -6.05 25.82
C ILE A 12 8.85 -5.95 25.43
N ALA A 13 7.93 -6.20 26.37
CA ALA A 13 6.49 -6.09 26.11
C ALA A 13 6.05 -4.67 25.73
N ILE A 14 6.65 -3.65 26.34
CA ILE A 14 6.32 -2.24 26.06
C ILE A 14 6.85 -1.81 24.68
N ILE A 15 8.04 -2.28 24.29
CA ILE A 15 8.63 -1.97 22.98
C ILE A 15 7.81 -2.59 21.83
N VAL A 16 7.29 -3.82 22.02
CA VAL A 16 6.46 -4.50 21.02
C VAL A 16 5.09 -3.80 20.87
N ALA A 17 4.50 -3.32 21.97
CA ALA A 17 3.25 -2.56 21.92
C ALA A 17 3.43 -1.17 21.28
N ALA A 18 4.54 -0.49 21.54
CA ALA A 18 4.83 0.82 20.96
C ALA A 18 5.17 0.72 19.46
N GLY A 19 5.85 -0.34 19.03
CA GLY A 19 6.16 -0.58 17.61
C GLY A 19 4.94 -0.83 16.73
N PHE A 20 3.86 -1.41 17.29
CA PHE A 20 2.66 -1.76 16.52
C PHE A 20 1.73 -0.57 16.25
N LEU A 21 1.75 0.47 17.10
CA LEU A 21 0.90 1.66 16.94
C LEU A 21 1.40 2.64 15.89
N VAL A 22 2.72 2.72 15.66
CA VAL A 22 3.30 3.65 14.67
C VAL A 22 2.98 3.24 13.23
N SER A 23 2.76 1.96 12.95
CA SER A 23 2.40 1.48 11.61
C SER A 23 0.98 1.83 11.19
N TYR A 24 0.07 2.12 12.12
CA TYR A 24 -1.34 2.37 11.81
C TYR A 24 -1.68 3.85 11.52
N ILE A 25 -0.90 4.80 12.05
CA ILE A 25 -1.23 6.24 11.99
C ILE A 25 -0.69 6.91 10.70
N LEU A 26 0.23 6.28 9.98
CA LEU A 26 0.79 6.80 8.72
C LEU A 26 0.04 6.31 7.47
N SER A 27 -1.26 6.04 7.57
CA SER A 27 -2.10 5.97 6.37
C SER A 27 -2.49 7.41 6.00
N PRO A 28 -1.87 8.06 4.99
CA PRO A 28 -2.43 9.28 4.46
C PRO A 28 -3.81 8.95 3.92
N SER A 29 -4.83 9.42 4.64
CA SER A 29 -6.17 9.65 4.11
C SER A 29 -6.07 10.75 3.05
N ASP A 30 -5.51 10.43 1.90
CA ASP A 30 -5.67 11.26 0.70
C ASP A 30 -7.07 10.97 0.17
N SER A 31 -8.04 11.69 0.73
CA SER A 31 -9.42 11.81 0.27
C SER A 31 -9.57 13.17 -0.40
N GLU A 32 -9.14 13.31 -1.65
CA GLU A 32 -9.53 14.44 -2.49
C GLU A 32 -10.00 13.89 -3.83
N ASP A 33 -11.30 14.08 -4.10
CA ASP A 33 -12.02 13.85 -5.36
C ASP A 33 -11.22 13.15 -6.47
N PHE A 34 -11.37 11.83 -6.54
CA PHE A 34 -10.65 11.02 -7.53
C PHE A 34 -11.62 10.58 -8.63
N PRO A 35 -11.34 10.87 -9.91
CA PRO A 35 -12.19 10.45 -11.01
C PRO A 35 -12.26 8.92 -11.11
N ASP A 36 -13.47 8.39 -11.36
CA ASP A 36 -13.72 6.97 -11.54
C ASP A 36 -13.11 6.46 -12.86
N GLY A 37 -12.09 5.61 -12.76
CA GLY A 37 -11.48 4.89 -13.89
C GLY A 37 -9.96 4.95 -13.95
N GLY A 38 -9.31 3.81 -14.24
CA GLY A 38 -7.86 3.70 -14.46
C GLY A 38 -7.14 2.70 -13.56
N THR A 39 -5.96 2.24 -13.99
CA THR A 39 -5.04 1.44 -13.15
C THR A 39 -4.32 2.39 -12.20
N TRP A 40 -4.60 2.28 -10.91
CA TRP A 40 -3.96 3.12 -9.90
C TRP A 40 -2.63 2.49 -9.50
N SER A 41 -1.59 3.32 -9.38
CA SER A 41 -0.29 2.85 -8.92
C SER A 41 0.13 3.56 -7.64
N LYS A 42 0.65 2.80 -6.67
CA LYS A 42 1.21 3.33 -5.43
C LYS A 42 2.73 3.15 -5.40
N CYS A 43 3.46 4.20 -5.05
CA CYS A 43 4.90 4.09 -4.87
C CYS A 43 5.26 3.38 -3.55
N THR A 44 6.13 2.39 -3.62
CA THR A 44 6.70 1.70 -2.45
C THR A 44 7.53 2.61 -1.54
N SER A 45 8.19 3.63 -2.08
CA SER A 45 9.10 4.50 -1.32
C SER A 45 8.40 5.73 -0.73
N CYS A 46 7.73 6.55 -1.56
CA CYS A 46 7.08 7.77 -1.07
C CYS A 46 5.60 7.57 -0.69
N GLN A 47 5.06 6.36 -0.85
CA GLN A 47 3.67 6.00 -0.52
C GLN A 47 2.58 6.81 -1.25
N GLN A 48 2.96 7.70 -2.18
CA GLN A 48 2.03 8.48 -2.98
C GLN A 48 1.33 7.60 -4.01
N MET A 49 0.02 7.80 -4.13
CA MET A 49 -0.82 7.22 -5.16
C MET A 49 -0.83 8.14 -6.39
N GLN A 50 -0.87 7.52 -7.56
CA GLN A 50 -0.90 8.22 -8.83
C GLN A 50 -1.57 7.35 -9.90
N VAL A 51 -2.33 8.00 -10.78
CA VAL A 51 -2.76 7.36 -12.03
C VAL A 51 -1.57 7.42 -12.98
N ILE A 52 -1.20 6.26 -13.51
CA ILE A 52 -0.29 6.19 -14.64
C ILE A 52 -1.13 5.90 -15.86
N ASP A 53 -1.11 6.83 -16.81
CA ASP A 53 -1.76 6.59 -18.09
C ASP A 53 -1.08 5.42 -18.83
N SER A 54 -1.87 4.66 -19.59
CA SER A 54 -1.35 3.50 -20.31
C SER A 54 -0.31 3.89 -21.36
N GLU A 55 -0.47 5.07 -21.98
CA GLU A 55 0.49 5.64 -22.93
C GLU A 55 1.80 5.98 -22.21
N GLN A 56 1.73 6.67 -21.07
CA GLN A 56 2.93 7.01 -20.28
C GLN A 56 3.68 5.76 -19.82
N ARG A 57 2.95 4.70 -19.47
CA ARG A 57 3.54 3.40 -19.14
C ARG A 57 4.20 2.74 -20.34
N GLY A 58 3.59 2.84 -21.52
CA GLY A 58 4.14 2.39 -22.79
C GLY A 58 5.47 3.07 -23.09
N VAL A 59 5.48 4.40 -23.11
CA VAL A 59 6.68 5.22 -23.36
C VAL A 59 7.82 4.85 -22.39
N PHE A 60 7.52 4.65 -21.10
CA PHE A 60 8.54 4.24 -20.13
C PHE A 60 9.24 2.93 -20.52
N TYR A 61 8.49 1.92 -20.96
CA TYR A 61 9.07 0.63 -21.35
C TYR A 61 9.70 0.65 -22.74
N GLU A 62 9.24 1.53 -23.64
CA GLU A 62 9.92 1.79 -24.92
C GLU A 62 11.29 2.43 -24.72
N GLU A 63 11.38 3.43 -23.84
CA GLU A 63 12.66 4.07 -23.48
C GLU A 63 13.56 3.17 -22.61
N ASN A 64 12.97 2.23 -21.87
CA ASN A 64 13.67 1.34 -20.95
C ASN A 64 13.33 -0.14 -21.26
N PRO A 65 13.77 -0.69 -22.40
CA PRO A 65 13.40 -2.04 -22.83
C PRO A 65 13.87 -3.14 -21.85
N ASN A 66 14.95 -2.88 -21.11
CA ASN A 66 15.45 -3.77 -20.05
C ASN A 66 14.55 -3.82 -18.79
N MET A 67 13.54 -2.95 -18.71
CA MET A 67 12.59 -2.88 -17.61
C MET A 67 11.24 -3.53 -17.94
N VAL A 68 11.04 -4.02 -19.17
CA VAL A 68 9.81 -4.74 -19.56
C VAL A 68 9.55 -5.90 -18.61
N GLY A 69 8.34 -5.96 -18.04
CA GLY A 69 7.94 -6.95 -17.03
C GLY A 69 8.40 -6.65 -15.61
N ARG A 70 9.12 -5.55 -15.37
CA ARG A 70 9.49 -5.06 -14.03
C ARG A 70 8.65 -3.84 -13.66
N PRO A 71 8.34 -3.61 -12.38
CA PRO A 71 7.55 -2.46 -11.99
C PRO A 71 8.28 -1.14 -12.28
N MET A 72 7.54 -0.21 -12.90
CA MET A 72 8.03 1.12 -13.26
C MET A 72 8.57 1.88 -12.05
N VAL A 73 9.64 2.64 -12.23
CA VAL A 73 10.17 3.51 -11.17
C VAL A 73 9.23 4.70 -11.00
N CYS A 74 8.93 5.06 -9.75
CA CYS A 74 8.06 6.17 -9.43
C CYS A 74 8.63 7.48 -9.99
N PRO A 75 7.91 8.16 -10.91
CA PRO A 75 8.40 9.39 -11.53
C PRO A 75 8.50 10.55 -10.54
N LYS A 76 7.70 10.53 -9.46
CA LYS A 76 7.71 11.59 -8.43
C LYS A 76 8.97 11.57 -7.56
N CYS A 77 9.31 10.40 -7.00
CA CYS A 77 10.43 10.29 -6.05
C CYS A 77 11.69 9.65 -6.63
N LYS A 78 11.60 9.01 -7.82
CA LYS A 78 12.69 8.31 -8.53
C LYS A 78 13.44 7.24 -7.71
N LYS A 79 12.88 6.82 -6.56
CA LYS A 79 13.54 5.90 -5.60
C LYS A 79 12.80 4.58 -5.37
N GLY A 80 11.49 4.55 -5.57
CA GLY A 80 10.67 3.35 -5.36
C GLY A 80 10.03 2.85 -6.64
N SER A 81 9.56 1.62 -6.61
CA SER A 81 8.74 1.04 -7.68
C SER A 81 7.27 1.38 -7.47
N LEU A 82 6.56 1.56 -8.58
CA LEU A 82 5.11 1.66 -8.63
C LEU A 82 4.51 0.26 -8.61
N ILE A 83 3.51 0.07 -7.75
CA ILE A 83 2.71 -1.15 -7.66
C ILE A 83 1.32 -0.80 -8.13
N ASP A 84 0.83 -1.53 -9.13
CA ASP A 84 -0.53 -1.40 -9.63
C ASP A 84 -1.52 -2.02 -8.65
N GLY A 85 -2.66 -1.38 -8.49
CA GLY A 85 -3.72 -1.83 -7.61
C GLY A 85 -5.03 -1.13 -7.88
N LEU A 86 -6.00 -1.45 -7.03
CA LEU A 86 -7.36 -0.99 -7.09
C LEU A 86 -7.64 -0.08 -5.90
N LYS A 87 -8.63 0.78 -6.08
CA LYS A 87 -9.14 1.65 -5.02
C LYS A 87 -10.46 1.10 -4.50
N CYS A 88 -10.64 1.09 -3.19
CA CYS A 88 -11.92 0.73 -2.58
C CYS A 88 -12.92 1.86 -2.81
N PRO A 89 -14.12 1.59 -3.39
CA PRO A 89 -15.11 2.62 -3.66
C PRO A 89 -15.69 3.24 -2.37
N ILE A 90 -15.67 2.51 -1.25
CA ILE A 90 -16.29 2.97 0.01
C ILE A 90 -15.37 3.92 0.80
N LYS A 91 -14.10 3.56 0.97
CA LYS A 91 -13.15 4.29 1.83
C LYS A 91 -11.94 4.85 1.09
N GLY A 92 -11.83 4.58 -0.21
CA GLY A 92 -10.71 5.03 -1.04
C GLY A 92 -9.38 4.33 -0.77
N CYS A 93 -9.38 3.23 -0.02
CA CYS A 93 -8.16 2.49 0.30
C CYS A 93 -7.53 1.86 -0.94
N PHE A 94 -6.21 1.94 -1.07
CA PHE A 94 -5.46 1.19 -2.09
C PHE A 94 -5.29 -0.26 -1.67
N TYR A 95 -5.57 -1.19 -2.58
CA TYR A 95 -5.30 -2.62 -2.39
C TYR A 95 -4.87 -3.27 -3.70
N THR A 96 -3.96 -4.23 -3.64
CA THR A 96 -3.49 -4.95 -4.84
C THR A 96 -4.31 -6.20 -5.15
N GLN A 97 -4.94 -6.78 -4.13
CA GLN A 97 -5.80 -7.96 -4.24
C GLN A 97 -6.97 -7.83 -3.27
N ALA A 98 -8.19 -8.13 -3.74
CA ALA A 98 -9.37 -8.16 -2.89
C ALA A 98 -9.26 -9.33 -1.89
N LYS A 99 -9.75 -9.11 -0.67
CA LYS A 99 -10.01 -10.21 0.27
C LYS A 99 -11.30 -10.91 -0.14
N GLN A 100 -11.46 -12.17 0.24
CA GLN A 100 -12.73 -12.88 0.05
C GLN A 100 -13.38 -13.17 1.40
N LYS A 101 -14.71 -13.02 1.46
CA LYS A 101 -15.54 -13.57 2.53
C LYS A 101 -15.57 -15.09 2.45
N SER A 102 -16.09 -15.72 3.51
CA SER A 102 -16.38 -17.16 3.54
C SER A 102 -17.39 -17.61 2.48
N ASP A 103 -18.24 -16.71 1.98
CA ASP A 103 -19.20 -16.96 0.90
C ASP A 103 -18.61 -16.72 -0.51
N GLY A 104 -17.33 -16.34 -0.60
CA GLY A 104 -16.62 -16.04 -1.86
C GLY A 104 -16.81 -14.61 -2.39
N SER A 105 -17.62 -13.77 -1.74
CA SER A 105 -17.80 -12.37 -2.16
C SER A 105 -16.54 -11.53 -1.91
N PRO A 106 -16.22 -10.56 -2.80
CA PRO A 106 -15.03 -9.72 -2.66
C PRO A 106 -15.22 -8.66 -1.56
N LEU A 107 -14.15 -8.41 -0.84
CA LEU A 107 -14.04 -7.45 0.25
C LEU A 107 -12.77 -6.62 0.08
N CYS A 108 -12.83 -5.37 0.50
CA CYS A 108 -11.63 -4.56 0.61
C CYS A 108 -10.78 -5.12 1.77
N PRO A 109 -9.51 -5.50 1.55
CA PRO A 109 -8.67 -6.05 2.60
C PRO A 109 -8.30 -5.01 3.67
N VAL A 110 -8.41 -3.71 3.37
CA VAL A 110 -8.00 -2.63 4.26
C VAL A 110 -9.13 -2.22 5.20
N CYS A 111 -10.32 -1.94 4.66
CA CYS A 111 -11.46 -1.48 5.46
C CYS A 111 -12.51 -2.57 5.75
N ASN A 112 -12.34 -3.79 5.23
CA ASN A 112 -13.33 -4.88 5.28
C ASN A 112 -14.74 -4.43 4.83
N SER A 113 -14.79 -3.49 3.89
CA SER A 113 -16.03 -3.08 3.22
C SER A 113 -16.27 -3.92 1.98
N ASP A 114 -17.54 -4.13 1.64
CA ASP A 114 -17.94 -4.85 0.42
C ASP A 114 -17.48 -4.09 -0.83
N LEU A 115 -16.95 -4.83 -1.81
CA LEU A 115 -16.45 -4.33 -3.10
C LEU A 115 -17.44 -4.58 -4.22
#